data_AF-A0A819QNP0-F1
#
_entry.id   AF-A0A819QNP0-F1
#
_cell.length_a   1.000
_cell.length_b   1.000
_cell.length_c   1.000
_cell.angle_alpha   90.00
_cell.angle_beta   90.00
_cell.angle_gamma   90.00
#
_symmetry.space_group_name_H-M   'P 1'
#
loop_
_entity.id
_entity.type
_entity.pdbx_description
1 polymer ?
#
loop_
_entity_poly.entity_id
_entity_poly.type
_entity_poly.pdbx_seq_one_letter_code
_entity_poly.pdbx_strand_id
1 'polypeptide(L)'
;MFRFYRYRCIIFRHIIFWFFIIIMMKLTIIFYYDLQQQSIDSSSLALPFDDSKLNKEKQQKLLNLTASQIQFITTTIIVNRTAIEYYRQYVQRKNHEQFMYNKDLFSSKTTRYILLVQVHTRIVYLKKFIEMLQAVQTINQTLLIFSHDFIDPEINMLVTNITFVP
;
A
#
# COMPACT_ATOMS: atom_id res chain seq x y z
N MET A 1 -40.37 -45.88 -14.27
CA MET A 1 -39.00 -45.41 -14.59
C MET A 1 -38.72 -43.93 -14.25
N PHE A 2 -39.72 -43.10 -13.87
CA PHE A 2 -39.53 -41.64 -13.68
C PHE A 2 -39.13 -41.16 -12.26
N ARG A 3 -39.23 -42.00 -11.22
CA ARG A 3 -38.90 -41.59 -9.83
C ARG A 3 -37.39 -41.57 -9.53
N PHE A 4 -36.58 -42.31 -10.28
CA PHE A 4 -35.13 -42.43 -10.05
C PHE A 4 -34.35 -41.19 -10.51
N TYR A 5 -34.85 -40.48 -11.53
CA TYR A 5 -34.18 -39.31 -12.10
C TYR A 5 -34.23 -38.08 -11.18
N ARG A 6 -35.29 -37.96 -10.38
CA ARG A 6 -35.55 -36.77 -9.54
C ARG A 6 -34.59 -36.66 -8.34
N TYR A 7 -34.14 -37.79 -7.79
CA TYR A 7 -33.15 -37.80 -6.70
C TYR A 7 -31.74 -37.47 -7.18
N ARG A 8 -31.35 -37.89 -8.40
CA ARG A 8 -30.01 -37.61 -8.94
C ARG A 8 -29.80 -36.12 -9.23
N CYS A 9 -30.84 -35.40 -9.67
CA CYS A 9 -30.75 -33.94 -9.86
C CYS A 9 -30.61 -33.15 -8.56
N ILE A 10 -31.26 -33.59 -7.47
CA ILE A 10 -31.14 -32.93 -6.15
C ILE A 10 -29.73 -33.13 -5.58
N ILE A 11 -29.21 -34.35 -5.67
CA ILE A 11 -27.84 -34.67 -5.22
C ILE A 11 -26.81 -33.85 -6.02
N PHE A 12 -26.98 -33.76 -7.35
CA PHE A 12 -26.07 -32.98 -8.20
C PHE A 12 -26.08 -31.48 -7.86
N ARG A 13 -27.26 -30.91 -7.54
CA ARG A 13 -27.39 -29.52 -7.09
C ARG A 13 -26.66 -29.27 -5.77
N HIS A 14 -26.73 -30.21 -4.82
CA HIS A 14 -26.02 -30.08 -3.55
C HIS A 14 -24.50 -30.23 -3.69
N ILE A 15 -24.03 -31.09 -4.60
CA ILE A 15 -22.60 -31.25 -4.90
C ILE A 15 -22.02 -29.96 -5.49
N ILE A 16 -22.71 -29.33 -6.45
CA ILE A 16 -22.28 -28.04 -7.02
C ILE A 16 -22.21 -26.95 -5.96
N PHE A 17 -23.21 -26.89 -5.08
CA PHE A 17 -23.25 -25.90 -4.00
C PHE A 17 -22.07 -26.09 -3.02
N TRP A 18 -21.79 -27.33 -2.62
CA TRP A 18 -20.66 -27.63 -1.74
C TRP A 18 -19.30 -27.35 -2.40
N PHE A 19 -19.17 -27.63 -3.70
CA PHE A 19 -17.96 -27.30 -4.46
C PHE A 19 -17.73 -25.79 -4.53
N PHE A 20 -18.80 -25.01 -4.71
CA PHE A 20 -18.73 -23.55 -4.69
C PHE A 20 -18.29 -23.02 -3.32
N ILE A 21 -18.80 -23.58 -2.22
CA ILE A 21 -18.36 -23.21 -0.86
C ILE A 21 -16.88 -23.51 -0.64
N ILE A 22 -16.39 -24.68 -1.08
CA ILE A 22 -14.97 -25.05 -0.95
C ILE A 22 -14.07 -24.09 -1.75
N ILE A 23 -14.49 -23.72 -2.96
CA ILE A 23 -13.78 -22.74 -3.78
C ILE A 23 -13.73 -21.38 -3.10
N MET A 24 -14.88 -20.89 -2.60
CA MET A 24 -14.94 -19.61 -1.88
C MET A 24 -14.05 -19.62 -0.64
N MET A 25 -14.06 -20.71 0.14
CA MET A 25 -13.21 -20.84 1.31
C MET A 25 -11.71 -20.81 0.96
N LYS A 26 -11.30 -21.48 -0.13
CA LYS A 26 -9.91 -21.43 -0.60
C LYS A 26 -9.51 -20.03 -1.06
N LEU A 27 -10.40 -19.31 -1.76
CA LEU A 27 -10.16 -17.93 -2.16
C LEU A 27 -10.00 -17.01 -0.93
N THR A 28 -10.82 -17.20 0.11
CA THR A 28 -10.69 -16.46 1.37
C THR A 28 -9.39 -16.79 2.09
N ILE A 29 -8.96 -18.06 2.11
CA ILE A 29 -7.71 -18.49 2.74
C ILE A 29 -6.49 -17.91 2.02
N ILE A 30 -6.46 -17.95 0.68
CA ILE A 30 -5.38 -17.35 -0.12
C ILE A 30 -5.30 -15.84 0.15
N PHE A 31 -6.44 -15.16 0.19
CA PHE A 31 -6.52 -13.73 0.51
C PHE A 31 -6.03 -13.43 1.93
N TYR A 32 -6.34 -14.30 2.90
CA TYR A 32 -5.89 -14.15 4.29
C TYR A 32 -4.36 -14.29 4.43
N TYR A 33 -3.76 -15.28 3.77
CA TYR A 33 -2.30 -15.46 3.83
C TYR A 33 -1.53 -14.34 3.13
N ASP A 34 -2.06 -13.77 2.05
CA ASP A 34 -1.45 -12.63 1.34
C ASP A 34 -1.40 -11.38 2.25
N LEU A 35 -2.40 -11.20 3.12
CA LEU A 35 -2.43 -10.10 4.10
C LEU A 35 -1.33 -10.19 5.16
N GLN A 36 -0.86 -11.41 5.47
CA GLN A 36 0.04 -11.66 6.60
C GLN A 36 1.52 -11.44 6.22
N GLN A 37 1.91 -11.65 4.95
CA GLN A 37 3.28 -11.43 4.48
C GLN A 37 3.69 -9.94 4.53
N GLN A 38 2.76 -9.02 4.30
CA GLN A 38 3.06 -7.59 4.31
C GLN A 38 3.43 -7.04 5.71
N SER A 39 3.06 -7.75 6.80
CA SER A 39 3.40 -7.33 8.17
C SER A 39 4.81 -7.73 8.64
N ILE A 40 5.39 -8.79 8.05
CA ILE A 40 6.64 -9.39 8.55
C ILE A 40 7.86 -8.65 7.96
N ASP A 41 7.77 -8.17 6.72
CA ASP A 41 8.87 -7.48 6.04
C ASP A 41 8.97 -5.99 6.43
N SER A 42 7.88 -5.37 6.88
CA SER A 42 7.87 -3.97 7.34
C SER A 42 8.66 -3.72 8.64
N SER A 43 8.94 -4.76 9.43
CA SER A 43 9.73 -4.64 10.67
C SER A 43 11.24 -4.48 10.44
N SER A 44 11.76 -4.80 9.25
CA SER A 44 13.21 -4.76 8.97
C SER A 44 13.67 -3.52 8.18
N LEU A 45 12.73 -2.64 7.77
CA LEU A 45 12.98 -1.50 6.87
C LEU A 45 12.58 -0.13 7.45
N ALA A 46 12.29 -0.06 8.75
CA ALA A 46 12.20 1.22 9.44
C ALA A 46 13.56 1.92 9.39
N LEU A 47 13.64 3.01 8.61
CA LEU A 47 14.77 3.94 8.67
C LEU A 47 15.05 4.29 10.14
N PRO A 48 16.30 4.22 10.63
CA PRO A 48 16.58 4.52 12.03
C PRO A 48 16.29 6.00 12.28
N PHE A 49 15.13 6.29 12.88
CA PHE A 49 14.94 7.54 13.58
C PHE A 49 15.74 7.42 14.88
N ASP A 50 16.89 8.10 14.95
CA ASP A 50 17.79 8.10 16.10
C ASP A 50 17.17 8.84 17.30
N ASP A 51 16.34 8.11 18.06
CA ASP A 51 15.77 8.55 19.34
C ASP A 51 16.77 8.47 20.52
N SER A 52 17.98 7.96 20.29
CA SER A 52 18.89 7.54 21.37
C SER A 52 19.48 8.71 22.16
N LYS A 53 19.55 9.90 21.56
CA LYS A 53 20.06 11.13 22.21
C LYS A 53 19.00 11.90 22.99
N LEU A 54 17.72 11.83 22.59
CA LEU A 54 16.62 12.56 23.24
C LEU A 54 16.11 11.85 24.51
N ASN A 55 16.25 10.53 24.57
CA ASN A 55 15.70 9.72 25.67
C ASN A 55 16.51 9.74 26.97
N LYS A 56 17.83 10.03 26.93
CA LYS A 56 18.66 10.00 28.15
C LYS A 56 18.41 11.18 29.08
N GLU A 57 18.06 12.36 28.56
CA GLU A 57 17.70 13.52 29.39
C GLU A 57 16.24 13.51 29.87
N LYS A 58 15.34 12.85 29.12
CA LYS A 58 13.90 12.83 29.42
C LYS A 58 13.53 11.85 30.54
N GLN A 59 14.22 10.72 30.65
CA GLN A 59 13.88 9.66 31.61
C GLN A 59 14.06 10.07 33.08
N GLN A 60 15.01 10.95 33.40
CA GLN A 60 15.22 11.41 34.78
C GLN A 60 14.24 12.49 35.24
N LYS A 61 13.57 13.19 34.32
CA LYS A 61 12.64 14.28 34.66
C LYS A 61 11.17 13.84 34.78
N LEU A 62 10.87 12.58 34.49
CA LEU A 62 9.50 12.04 34.41
C LEU A 62 8.99 11.39 35.72
N LEU A 63 9.82 11.24 36.75
CA LEU A 63 9.43 10.54 37.99
C LEU A 63 8.62 11.39 38.98
N ASN A 64 8.51 12.72 38.79
CA ASN A 64 7.90 13.63 39.77
C ASN A 64 6.83 14.54 39.15
N LEU A 65 5.81 13.99 38.49
CA LEU A 65 4.73 14.79 37.91
C LEU A 65 3.35 14.30 38.38
N THR A 66 2.57 15.25 38.88
CA THR A 66 1.27 15.06 39.55
C THR A 66 0.21 14.50 38.59
N ALA A 67 -0.87 13.92 39.14
CA ALA A 67 -1.91 13.22 38.38
C ALA A 67 -2.56 14.05 37.25
N SER A 68 -2.59 15.39 37.37
CA SER A 68 -3.05 16.29 36.31
C SER A 68 -2.08 16.39 35.12
N GLN A 69 -0.79 16.19 35.34
CA GLN A 69 0.25 16.13 34.30
C GLN A 69 0.23 14.77 33.59
N ILE A 70 -0.14 13.69 34.28
CA ILE A 70 -0.34 12.36 33.67
C ILE A 70 -1.51 12.38 32.66
N GLN A 71 -2.56 13.16 32.92
CA GLN A 71 -3.67 13.34 31.97
C GLN A 71 -3.25 14.15 30.72
N PHE A 72 -2.33 15.10 30.88
CA PHE A 72 -1.74 15.84 29.76
C PHE A 72 -0.76 14.97 28.95
N ILE A 73 0.04 14.14 29.63
CA ILE A 73 0.96 13.18 29.02
C ILE A 73 0.21 12.08 28.25
N THR A 74 -0.90 11.57 28.77
CA THR A 74 -1.76 10.61 28.03
C THR A 74 -2.34 11.25 26.77
N THR A 75 -2.62 12.55 26.78
CA THR A 75 -3.08 13.27 25.58
C THR A 75 -1.96 13.44 24.53
N THR A 76 -0.70 13.56 24.95
CA THR A 76 0.44 13.64 24.00
C THR A 76 0.74 12.32 23.28
N ILE A 77 0.24 11.19 23.79
CA ILE A 77 0.28 9.90 23.09
C ILE A 77 -0.80 9.79 22.00
N ILE A 78 -1.82 10.67 22.01
CA ILE A 78 -3.03 10.50 21.18
C ILE A 78 -2.85 10.95 19.72
N VAL A 79 -2.00 11.94 19.41
CA VAL A 79 -1.56 12.22 18.03
C VAL A 79 -0.21 12.91 18.11
N ASN A 80 0.84 12.29 17.57
CA ASN A 80 2.15 12.94 17.45
C ASN A 80 2.07 14.03 16.37
N ARG A 81 1.59 15.23 16.74
CA ARG A 81 1.32 16.35 15.82
C ARG A 81 2.56 16.74 15.00
N THR A 82 3.76 16.63 15.57
CA THR A 82 5.01 16.94 14.88
C THR A 82 5.30 15.97 13.74
N ALA A 83 5.02 14.67 13.90
CA ALA A 83 5.15 13.69 12.84
C ALA A 83 4.17 13.95 11.69
N ILE A 84 2.93 14.34 12.01
CA ILE A 84 1.93 14.69 10.99
C ILE A 84 2.36 15.93 10.21
N GLU A 85 2.84 16.97 10.89
CA GLU A 85 3.36 18.18 10.25
C GLU A 85 4.54 17.87 9.33
N TYR A 86 5.46 17.01 9.78
CA TYR A 86 6.56 16.52 8.96
C TYR A 86 6.08 15.86 7.66
N TYR A 87 5.13 14.92 7.74
CA TYR A 87 4.61 14.26 6.53
C TYR A 87 3.84 15.20 5.62
N ARG A 88 3.10 16.17 6.17
CA ARG A 88 2.43 17.20 5.35
C ARG A 88 3.43 18.06 4.59
N GLN A 89 4.48 18.52 5.25
CA GLN A 89 5.55 19.30 4.60
C GLN A 89 6.28 18.46 3.55
N TYR A 90 6.52 17.18 3.84
CA TYR A 90 7.10 16.24 2.88
C TYR A 90 6.24 16.13 1.60
N VAL A 91 4.93 15.88 1.73
CA VAL A 91 4.01 15.78 0.59
C VAL A 91 3.92 17.09 -0.17
N GLN A 92 3.80 18.23 0.54
CA GLN A 92 3.75 19.55 -0.10
C GLN A 92 5.00 19.84 -0.93
N ARG A 93 6.18 19.54 -0.36
CA ARG A 93 7.46 19.70 -1.06
C ARG A 93 7.53 18.83 -2.30
N LYS A 94 7.17 17.55 -2.20
CA LYS A 94 7.16 16.62 -3.34
C LYS A 94 6.18 17.04 -4.44
N ASN A 95 5.00 17.49 -4.05
CA ASN A 95 3.99 18.01 -4.99
C ASN A 95 4.42 19.32 -5.64
N HIS A 96 5.24 20.14 -4.97
CA HIS A 96 5.80 21.36 -5.54
C HIS A 96 6.99 21.06 -6.46
N GLU A 97 7.84 20.09 -6.10
CA GLU A 97 8.99 19.67 -6.93
C GLU A 97 8.52 19.11 -8.28
N GLN A 98 7.36 18.43 -8.33
CA GLN A 98 6.78 17.79 -9.53
C GLN A 98 7.81 17.02 -10.35
N PHE A 99 8.69 16.30 -9.65
CA PHE A 99 9.80 15.60 -10.28
C PHE A 99 9.26 14.49 -11.21
N MET A 100 9.73 14.49 -12.45
CA MET A 100 9.35 13.52 -13.47
C MET A 100 10.52 12.60 -13.76
N TYR A 101 10.30 11.30 -13.55
CA TYR A 101 11.29 10.27 -13.86
C TYR A 101 11.40 10.07 -15.38
N ASN A 102 12.54 9.56 -15.84
CA ASN A 102 12.77 9.21 -17.26
C ASN A 102 12.52 10.34 -18.28
N LYS A 103 12.52 11.60 -17.85
CA LYS A 103 12.23 12.76 -18.70
C LYS A 103 13.22 12.93 -19.85
N ASP A 104 14.45 12.51 -19.65
CA ASP A 104 15.52 12.50 -20.65
C ASP A 104 15.33 11.39 -21.69
N LEU A 105 14.79 10.24 -21.28
CA LEU A 105 14.49 9.11 -22.17
C LEU A 105 13.24 9.36 -23.03
N PHE A 106 12.26 10.11 -22.50
CA PHE A 106 10.99 10.37 -23.17
C PHE A 106 10.77 11.85 -23.40
N SER A 107 10.89 12.27 -24.67
CA SER A 107 10.64 13.66 -25.06
C SER A 107 9.16 14.02 -24.90
N SER A 108 8.86 15.18 -24.29
CA SER A 108 7.48 15.67 -24.11
C SER A 108 6.65 15.72 -25.40
N LYS A 109 7.30 15.90 -26.56
CA LYS A 109 6.65 15.91 -27.89
C LYS A 109 6.02 14.57 -28.30
N THR A 110 6.44 13.45 -27.70
CA THR A 110 5.90 12.12 -28.02
C THR A 110 4.76 11.70 -27.09
N THR A 111 4.45 12.49 -26.06
CA THR A 111 3.37 12.18 -25.11
C THR A 111 2.02 12.45 -25.76
N ARG A 112 1.20 11.40 -25.90
CA ARG A 112 -0.16 11.44 -26.49
C ARG A 112 -1.26 11.18 -25.48
N TYR A 113 -0.96 10.42 -24.43
CA TYR A 113 -1.93 9.99 -23.44
C TYR A 113 -1.43 10.35 -22.03
N ILE A 114 -2.37 10.53 -21.11
CA ILE A 114 -2.08 10.72 -19.68
C ILE A 114 -2.86 9.66 -18.93
N LEU A 115 -2.16 8.87 -18.12
CA LEU A 115 -2.75 7.85 -17.28
C LEU A 115 -2.53 8.23 -15.82
N LEU A 116 -3.61 8.54 -15.12
CA LEU A 116 -3.61 8.82 -13.68
C LEU A 116 -4.03 7.57 -12.93
N VAL A 117 -3.18 7.09 -12.02
CA VAL A 117 -3.41 5.87 -11.25
C VAL A 117 -3.42 6.20 -9.77
N GLN A 118 -4.53 5.93 -9.08
CA GLN A 118 -4.59 6.04 -7.63
C GLN A 118 -3.96 4.80 -6.98
N VAL A 119 -2.99 5.02 -6.10
CA VAL A 119 -2.24 3.98 -5.40
C VAL A 119 -2.54 4.07 -3.91
N HIS A 120 -2.95 2.94 -3.35
CA HIS A 120 -3.16 2.74 -1.91
C HIS A 120 -2.04 1.85 -1.33
N THR A 121 -2.35 0.89 -0.47
CA THR A 121 -1.38 0.04 0.27
C THR A 121 -1.11 -1.34 -0.36
N ARG A 122 -1.85 -1.73 -1.40
CA ARG A 122 -1.78 -3.09 -1.97
C ARG A 122 -0.67 -3.22 -3.01
N ILE A 123 0.57 -3.38 -2.55
CA ILE A 123 1.76 -3.45 -3.42
C ILE A 123 1.72 -4.63 -4.41
N VAL A 124 1.16 -5.77 -3.99
CA VAL A 124 1.03 -6.97 -4.82
C VAL A 124 0.29 -6.64 -6.12
N TYR A 125 -0.82 -5.89 -6.05
CA TYR A 125 -1.58 -5.51 -7.24
C TYR A 125 -0.90 -4.42 -8.05
N LEU A 126 -0.23 -3.48 -7.40
CA LEU A 126 0.56 -2.47 -8.11
C LEU A 126 1.66 -3.12 -8.94
N LYS A 127 2.34 -4.12 -8.41
CA LYS A 127 3.36 -4.88 -9.15
C LYS A 127 2.79 -5.56 -10.39
N LYS A 128 1.67 -6.30 -10.25
CA LYS A 128 1.01 -6.94 -11.41
C LYS A 128 0.52 -5.90 -12.41
N PHE A 129 0.01 -4.77 -11.94
CA PHE A 129 -0.41 -3.67 -12.80
C PHE A 129 0.76 -3.11 -13.62
N ILE A 130 1.91 -2.86 -13.01
CA ILE A 130 3.13 -2.40 -13.70
C ILE A 130 3.62 -3.46 -14.71
N GLU A 131 3.62 -4.74 -14.32
CA GLU A 131 3.96 -5.86 -15.23
C GLU A 131 3.04 -5.88 -16.47
N MET A 132 1.74 -5.64 -16.29
CA MET A 132 0.79 -5.56 -17.41
C MET A 132 1.01 -4.31 -18.27
N LEU A 133 1.34 -3.16 -17.66
CA LEU A 133 1.64 -1.93 -18.40
C LEU A 133 2.88 -2.08 -19.28
N GLN A 134 3.89 -2.82 -18.82
CA GLN A 134 5.11 -3.07 -19.58
C GLN A 134 4.84 -3.81 -20.89
N ALA A 135 3.78 -4.63 -20.95
CA ALA A 135 3.38 -5.35 -22.16
C ALA A 135 2.63 -4.47 -23.19
N VAL A 136 2.25 -3.23 -22.84
CA VAL A 136 1.48 -2.34 -23.72
C VAL A 136 2.42 -1.60 -24.67
N GLN A 137 2.28 -1.87 -25.98
CA GLN A 137 3.19 -1.36 -27.02
C GLN A 137 3.27 0.19 -27.08
N THR A 138 2.20 0.89 -26.75
CA THR A 138 2.09 2.36 -26.83
C THR A 138 2.33 3.07 -25.49
N ILE A 139 2.79 2.35 -24.46
CA ILE A 139 2.96 2.93 -23.11
C ILE A 139 4.04 4.02 -23.07
N ASN A 140 5.05 3.92 -23.92
CA ASN A 140 6.12 4.91 -24.06
C ASN A 140 5.64 6.31 -24.53
N GLN A 141 4.42 6.40 -25.07
CA GLN A 141 3.78 7.67 -25.47
C GLN A 141 2.78 8.16 -24.41
N THR A 142 2.78 7.56 -23.21
CA THR A 142 1.85 7.88 -22.14
C THR A 142 2.62 8.50 -20.98
N LEU A 143 2.11 9.59 -20.40
CA LEU A 143 2.59 10.10 -19.11
C LEU A 143 1.86 9.36 -18.00
N LEU A 144 2.59 8.66 -17.14
CA LEU A 144 2.03 7.87 -16.05
C LEU A 144 2.17 8.62 -14.73
N ILE A 145 1.05 9.02 -14.15
CA ILE A 145 1.01 9.75 -12.88
C ILE A 145 0.46 8.84 -11.80
N PHE A 146 1.28 8.54 -10.79
CA PHE A 146 0.84 7.82 -9.59
C PHE A 146 0.39 8.82 -8.52
N SER A 147 -0.87 8.73 -8.12
CA SER A 147 -1.45 9.51 -7.02
C SER A 147 -1.48 8.63 -5.76
N HIS A 148 -0.58 8.91 -4.82
CA HIS A 148 -0.48 8.19 -3.56
C HIS A 148 -1.37 8.83 -2.49
N ASP A 149 -2.20 8.03 -1.81
CA ASP A 149 -2.94 8.45 -0.62
C ASP A 149 -2.28 8.00 0.70
N PHE A 150 -1.25 7.15 0.60
CA PHE A 150 -0.49 6.61 1.72
C PHE A 150 1.01 6.65 1.43
N ILE A 151 1.83 7.02 2.43
CA ILE A 151 3.29 7.10 2.31
C ILE A 151 3.89 5.75 2.68
N ASP A 152 4.34 5.01 1.67
CA ASP A 152 4.98 3.70 1.83
C ASP A 152 6.31 3.65 1.06
N PRO A 153 7.44 3.38 1.73
CA PRO A 153 8.75 3.32 1.07
C PRO A 153 8.85 2.20 0.03
N GLU A 154 8.16 1.06 0.22
CA GLU A 154 8.22 -0.08 -0.68
C GLU A 154 7.54 0.24 -2.01
N ILE A 155 6.38 0.91 -1.93
CA ILE A 155 5.65 1.40 -3.09
C ILE A 155 6.48 2.45 -3.85
N ASN A 156 7.12 3.37 -3.13
CA ASN A 156 7.98 4.38 -3.76
C ASN A 156 9.16 3.76 -4.51
N MET A 157 9.79 2.71 -3.93
CA MET A 157 10.85 1.97 -4.63
C MET A 157 10.33 1.30 -5.90
N LEU A 158 9.15 0.68 -5.84
CA LEU A 158 8.54 0.03 -6.99
C LEU A 158 8.26 1.01 -8.13
N VAL A 159 7.72 2.20 -7.82
CA VAL A 159 7.45 3.26 -8.81
C VAL A 159 8.74 3.84 -9.38
N THR A 160 9.76 4.06 -8.55
CA THR A 160 11.05 4.64 -8.98
C THR A 160 11.83 3.70 -9.92
N ASN A 161 11.62 2.39 -9.81
CA ASN A 161 12.30 1.39 -10.64
C ASN A 161 11.70 1.23 -12.05
N ILE A 162 10.64 1.96 -12.37
CA ILE A 162 10.00 1.91 -13.69
C ILE A 162 10.86 2.69 -14.70
N THR A 163 11.26 2.05 -15.80
CA THR A 163 12.18 2.62 -16.81
C THR A 163 11.55 2.78 -18.20
N PHE A 164 10.35 2.24 -18.44
CA PHE A 164 9.73 2.15 -19.77
C PHE A 164 8.69 3.24 -20.08
N VAL A 165 8.40 4.11 -19.10
CA VAL A 165 7.38 5.16 -19.21
C VAL A 165 7.83 6.41 -18.43
N PRO A 166 7.48 7.62 -18.90
CA PRO A 166 7.68 8.87 -18.16
C PRO A 166 6.69 9.07 -17.01
#